data_AF-A0A7X9JJ55-F1
#
_entry.id   AF-A0A7X9JJ55-F1
#
_cell.length_a   1.000
_cell.length_b   1.000
_cell.length_c   1.000
_cell.angle_alpha   90.00
_cell.angle_beta   90.00
_cell.angle_gamma   90.00
#
_symmetry.space_group_name_H-M   'P 1'
#
loop_
_entity.id
_entity.type
_entity.pdbx_description
1 polymer ?
#
loop_
_entity_poly.entity_id
_entity_poly.type
_entity_poly.pdbx_seq_one_letter_code
_entity_poly.pdbx_strand_id
1 'polypeptide(L)'
;MKNFLITVLLLVGSIISNAQNGLIKAKFVDKDKNAPIVALPVWLNTIKFITNQNGELEATVPYGNYILVVSAEDYETYTQKIELNSSEFDAGMINLAAKVVNQSDLTPVDENSIASDDIDDKSNQNVNGLLHSSSDPFTNAASYNLGAANFRIRGYDASNIAI
;
A
#
# COMPACT_ATOMS: atom_id res chain seq x y z
N MET A 1 34.05 42.66 -30.63
CA MET A 1 32.65 42.63 -31.10
C MET A 1 32.16 41.23 -31.48
N LYS A 2 32.95 40.41 -32.21
CA LYS A 2 32.56 39.05 -32.62
C LYS A 2 32.17 38.13 -31.44
N ASN A 3 32.95 38.16 -30.36
CA ASN A 3 32.70 37.30 -29.19
C ASN A 3 31.46 37.77 -28.41
N PHE A 4 31.22 39.08 -28.32
CA PHE A 4 30.03 39.65 -27.67
C PHE A 4 28.74 39.24 -28.40
N LEU A 5 28.76 39.25 -29.74
CA LEU A 5 27.63 38.84 -30.56
C LEU A 5 27.28 37.35 -30.37
N ILE A 6 28.30 36.49 -30.25
CA ILE A 6 28.13 35.05 -29.97
C ILE A 6 27.55 34.83 -28.57
N THR A 7 28.02 35.57 -27.56
CA THR A 7 27.48 35.47 -26.20
C THR A 7 26.01 35.89 -26.13
N VAL A 8 25.63 36.95 -26.82
CA VAL A 8 24.23 37.41 -26.88
C VAL A 8 23.36 36.40 -27.62
N LEU A 9 23.85 35.81 -28.72
CA LEU A 9 23.11 34.77 -29.46
C LEU A 9 22.85 33.51 -28.63
N LEU A 10 23.84 33.06 -27.84
CA LEU A 10 23.69 31.91 -26.93
C LEU A 10 22.69 32.20 -25.79
N LEU A 11 22.68 33.43 -25.26
CA LEU A 11 21.71 33.82 -24.22
C LEU A 11 20.27 33.81 -24.75
N VAL A 12 20.05 34.32 -25.97
CA VAL A 12 18.71 34.41 -26.58
C VAL A 12 18.19 33.05 -27.04
N GLY A 13 19.08 32.16 -27.51
CA GLY A 13 18.70 30.81 -27.94
C GLY A 13 18.16 29.90 -26.82
N SER A 14 18.49 30.19 -25.56
CA SER A 14 18.04 29.40 -24.40
C SER A 14 16.55 29.62 -24.08
N ILE A 15 15.99 30.78 -24.49
CA ILE A 15 14.65 31.25 -24.12
C ILE A 15 13.54 30.58 -24.97
N ILE A 16 13.91 29.91 -26.06
CA ILE A 16 12.95 29.37 -27.05
C ILE A 16 12.60 27.88 -26.83
N SER A 17 13.05 27.31 -25.72
CA SER A 17 12.82 25.89 -25.37
C SER A 17 11.38 25.65 -24.94
N ASN A 18 10.47 25.41 -25.89
CA ASN A 18 9.10 24.99 -25.62
C ASN A 18 9.03 23.46 -25.65
N ALA A 19 8.63 22.84 -24.55
CA ALA A 19 8.31 21.41 -24.51
C ALA A 19 6.97 21.16 -25.24
N GLN A 20 6.92 20.16 -26.11
CA GLN A 20 5.68 19.76 -26.79
C GLN A 20 4.80 19.00 -25.79
N ASN A 21 3.58 19.48 -25.60
CA ASN A 21 2.58 18.84 -24.74
C ASN A 21 1.62 18.01 -25.58
N GLY A 22 1.18 16.88 -25.02
CA GLY A 22 0.13 16.04 -25.59
C GLY A 22 -0.96 15.77 -24.57
N LEU A 23 -2.10 15.31 -25.08
CA LEU A 23 -3.28 14.98 -24.30
C LEU A 23 -3.40 13.46 -24.18
N ILE A 24 -3.43 12.95 -22.95
CA ILE A 24 -3.75 11.56 -22.67
C ILE A 24 -5.22 11.47 -22.27
N LYS A 25 -5.98 10.66 -23.01
CA LYS A 25 -7.36 10.31 -22.71
C LYS A 25 -7.46 8.87 -22.24
N ALA A 26 -8.25 8.63 -21.21
CA ALA A 26 -8.57 7.27 -20.76
C ALA A 26 -9.96 7.26 -20.11
N LYS A 27 -10.66 6.13 -20.18
CA LYS A 27 -11.96 5.94 -19.52
C LYS A 27 -11.90 4.77 -18.57
N PHE A 28 -12.21 4.99 -17.29
CA PHE A 28 -12.17 3.95 -16.26
C PHE A 28 -13.59 3.47 -15.93
N VAL A 29 -13.77 2.15 -16.01
CA VAL A 29 -15.06 1.48 -15.80
C VAL A 29 -14.87 0.32 -14.83
N ASP A 30 -15.84 0.11 -13.96
CA ASP A 30 -15.92 -1.07 -13.08
C ASP A 30 -16.20 -2.31 -13.95
N LYS A 31 -15.33 -3.32 -13.86
CA LYS A 31 -15.44 -4.56 -14.65
C LYS A 31 -16.75 -5.32 -14.41
N ASP A 32 -17.28 -5.29 -13.19
CA ASP A 32 -18.45 -6.08 -12.80
C ASP A 32 -19.75 -5.30 -13.05
N LYS A 33 -19.75 -4.01 -12.71
CA LYS A 33 -20.95 -3.16 -12.80
C LYS A 33 -21.09 -2.44 -14.14
N ASN A 34 -20.03 -2.44 -14.96
CA ASN A 34 -19.91 -1.59 -16.17
C ASN A 34 -20.24 -0.11 -15.89
N ALA A 35 -19.99 0.34 -14.66
CA ALA A 35 -20.26 1.70 -14.22
C ALA A 35 -18.99 2.56 -14.30
N PRO A 36 -19.06 3.82 -14.74
CA PRO A 36 -17.91 4.71 -14.76
C PRO A 36 -17.43 5.02 -13.34
N ILE A 37 -16.11 5.04 -13.16
CA ILE A 37 -15.50 5.27 -11.84
C ILE A 37 -15.13 6.74 -11.70
N VAL A 38 -15.91 7.44 -10.88
CA VAL A 38 -15.77 8.88 -10.63
C VAL A 38 -14.73 9.16 -9.55
N ALA A 39 -14.04 10.30 -9.66
CA ALA A 39 -13.06 10.78 -8.68
C ALA A 39 -11.91 9.81 -8.39
N LEU A 40 -11.55 8.99 -9.38
CA LEU A 40 -10.48 8.00 -9.28
C LEU A 40 -9.12 8.70 -9.37
N PRO A 41 -8.22 8.53 -8.39
CA PRO A 41 -6.86 9.06 -8.47
C PRO A 41 -6.03 8.23 -9.46
N VAL A 42 -5.55 8.90 -10.51
CA VAL A 42 -4.66 8.31 -11.51
C VAL A 42 -3.31 8.98 -11.42
N TRP A 43 -2.25 8.18 -11.33
CA TRP A 43 -0.89 8.66 -11.29
C TRP A 43 -0.21 8.45 -12.64
N LEU A 44 0.31 9.52 -13.22
CA LEU A 44 1.21 9.46 -14.37
C LEU A 44 2.62 9.79 -13.85
N ASN A 45 3.42 8.75 -13.61
CA ASN A 45 4.68 8.82 -12.86
C ASN A 45 4.48 9.47 -11.48
N THR A 46 4.80 10.75 -11.35
CA THR A 46 4.72 11.53 -10.10
C THR A 46 3.54 12.51 -10.10
N ILE A 47 2.86 12.68 -11.24
CA ILE A 47 1.77 13.64 -11.38
C ILE A 47 0.45 12.94 -11.11
N LYS A 48 -0.34 13.50 -10.19
CA LYS A 48 -1.67 12.99 -9.84
C LYS A 48 -2.75 13.72 -10.64
N PHE A 49 -3.66 12.95 -11.22
CA PHE A 49 -4.88 13.40 -11.86
C PHE A 49 -6.10 12.73 -11.24
N ILE A 50 -7.28 13.28 -11.49
CA ILE A 50 -8.56 12.77 -10.98
C ILE A 50 -9.54 12.67 -12.16
N THR A 51 -10.27 11.55 -12.24
CA THR A 51 -11.29 11.36 -13.28
C THR A 51 -12.51 12.26 -13.10
N ASN A 52 -13.17 12.60 -14.20
CA ASN A 52 -14.39 13.39 -14.22
C ASN A 52 -15.64 12.57 -13.81
N GLN A 53 -16.82 13.18 -13.86
CA GLN A 53 -18.10 12.53 -13.52
C GLN A 53 -18.49 11.36 -14.46
N ASN A 54 -17.86 11.28 -15.64
CA ASN A 54 -18.06 10.20 -16.61
C ASN A 54 -17.00 9.10 -16.50
N GLY A 55 -16.09 9.18 -15.52
CA GLY A 55 -14.95 8.27 -15.36
C GLY A 55 -13.84 8.47 -16.39
N GLU A 56 -13.85 9.60 -17.11
CA GLU A 56 -12.85 9.94 -18.11
C GLU A 56 -11.74 10.78 -17.50
N LEU A 57 -10.52 10.52 -17.95
CA LEU A 57 -9.30 11.22 -17.59
C LEU A 57 -8.83 12.02 -18.80
N GLU A 58 -8.61 13.32 -18.61
CA GLU A 58 -7.95 14.19 -19.57
C GLU A 58 -6.70 14.77 -18.91
N ALA A 59 -5.52 14.28 -19.30
CA ALA A 59 -4.25 14.69 -18.73
C ALA A 59 -3.35 15.29 -19.81
N THR A 60 -3.09 16.60 -19.70
CA THR A 60 -2.12 17.30 -20.55
C THR A 60 -0.73 17.17 -19.95
N VAL A 61 0.15 16.44 -20.64
CA VAL A 61 1.52 16.18 -20.18
C VAL A 61 2.53 16.35 -21.33
N PRO A 62 3.80 16.69 -21.06
CA PRO A 62 4.85 16.74 -22.10
C PRO A 62 5.02 15.41 -22.82
N TYR A 63 5.54 15.41 -24.04
CA TYR A 63 5.86 14.15 -24.74
C TYR A 63 6.92 13.35 -23.96
N GLY A 64 6.76 12.03 -23.97
CA GLY A 64 7.63 11.13 -23.22
C GLY A 64 6.96 9.82 -22.82
N ASN A 65 7.66 9.08 -21.97
CA ASN A 65 7.24 7.78 -21.47
C ASN A 65 6.65 7.91 -20.07
N TYR A 66 5.43 7.44 -19.92
CA TYR A 66 4.67 7.49 -18.69
C TYR A 66 4.31 6.10 -18.20
N ILE A 67 4.22 5.96 -16.88
CA ILE A 67 3.65 4.81 -16.21
C ILE A 67 2.37 5.31 -15.55
N LEU A 68 1.25 4.87 -16.11
CA LEU A 68 -0.07 5.09 -15.54
C LEU A 68 -0.28 4.07 -14.44
N VAL A 69 -0.50 4.54 -13.22
CA VAL A 69 -0.82 3.72 -12.05
C VAL A 69 -2.13 4.19 -11.45
N VAL A 70 -3.07 3.26 -11.30
CA VAL A 70 -4.30 3.48 -10.56
C VAL A 70 -4.26 2.64 -9.30
N SER A 71 -4.46 3.28 -8.15
CA SER A 71 -4.55 2.61 -6.87
C SER A 71 -5.71 3.21 -6.09
N ALA A 72 -6.73 2.39 -5.85
CA ALA A 72 -7.90 2.73 -5.05
C ALA A 72 -8.17 1.60 -4.04
N GLU A 73 -8.95 1.88 -2.99
CA GLU A 73 -9.21 0.91 -1.92
C GLU A 73 -10.04 -0.29 -2.40
N ASP A 74 -11.05 -0.01 -3.24
CA ASP A 74 -12.02 -1.00 -3.72
C ASP A 74 -11.60 -1.73 -5.00
N TYR A 75 -10.47 -1.35 -5.61
CA TYR A 75 -10.02 -1.88 -6.91
C TYR A 75 -8.60 -2.41 -6.84
N GLU A 76 -8.31 -3.40 -7.69
CA GLU A 76 -6.93 -3.85 -7.88
C GLU A 76 -6.06 -2.75 -8.51
N THR A 77 -4.78 -2.72 -8.12
CA THR A 77 -3.83 -1.76 -8.68
C THR A 77 -3.61 -2.05 -10.16
N TYR A 78 -3.97 -1.09 -11.02
CA TYR A 78 -3.73 -1.18 -12.45
C TYR A 78 -2.48 -0.40 -12.84
N THR A 79 -1.61 -0.99 -13.66
CA THR A 79 -0.39 -0.35 -14.15
C THR A 79 -0.24 -0.54 -15.65
N GLN A 80 -0.02 0.55 -16.39
CA GLN A 80 0.19 0.54 -17.83
C GLN A 80 1.30 1.50 -18.23
N LYS A 81 2.16 1.07 -19.15
CA LYS A 81 3.16 1.95 -19.78
C LYS A 81 2.53 2.64 -20.98
N ILE A 82 2.72 3.95 -21.08
CA ILE A 82 2.20 4.82 -22.14
C ILE A 82 3.37 5.55 -22.77
N GLU A 83 3.47 5.50 -24.09
CA GLU A 83 4.44 6.27 -24.86
C GLU A 83 3.72 7.38 -25.62
N LEU A 84 3.87 8.63 -25.15
CA LEU A 84 3.22 9.80 -25.75
C LEU A 84 4.16 10.45 -26.76
N ASN A 85 3.94 10.16 -28.04
CA ASN A 85 4.70 10.70 -29.18
C ASN A 85 3.86 11.58 -30.12
N SER A 86 2.57 11.75 -29.83
CA SER A 86 1.58 12.46 -30.62
C SER A 86 0.87 13.53 -29.79
N SER A 87 0.15 14.44 -30.46
CA SER A 87 -0.68 15.47 -29.80
C SER A 87 -1.78 14.86 -28.92
N GLU A 88 -2.23 13.65 -29.25
CA GLU A 88 -3.28 12.95 -28.54
C GLU A 88 -2.97 11.46 -28.50
N PHE A 89 -3.10 10.88 -27.31
CA PHE A 89 -3.02 9.45 -27.07
C PHE A 89 -4.28 9.02 -26.31
N ASP A 90 -5.05 8.13 -26.93
CA ASP A 90 -6.24 7.55 -26.30
C ASP A 90 -5.88 6.14 -25.81
N ALA A 91 -5.86 5.95 -24.49
CA ALA A 91 -5.69 4.65 -23.85
C ALA A 91 -6.96 3.79 -23.92
N GLY A 92 -8.09 4.37 -24.35
CA GLY A 92 -9.37 3.70 -24.48
C GLY A 92 -10.02 3.41 -23.13
N MET A 93 -10.80 2.33 -23.09
CA MET A 93 -11.55 1.91 -21.91
C MET A 93 -10.74 0.91 -21.08
N ILE A 94 -10.48 1.26 -19.82
CA ILE A 94 -9.75 0.47 -18.84
C ILE A 94 -10.77 -0.06 -17.82
N ASN A 95 -10.96 -1.37 -17.82
CA ASN A 95 -11.83 -2.06 -16.87
C ASN A 95 -11.04 -2.42 -15.61
N LEU A 96 -11.40 -1.83 -14.48
CA LEU A 96 -10.78 -2.12 -13.19
C LEU A 96 -11.55 -3.25 -12.50
N ALA A 97 -10.81 -4.26 -12.06
CA ALA A 97 -11.37 -5.35 -11.27
C ALA A 97 -11.54 -4.89 -9.82
N ALA A 98 -12.67 -5.25 -9.20
CA ALA A 98 -12.87 -5.04 -7.78
C ALA A 98 -11.85 -5.88 -6.98
N LYS A 99 -11.33 -5.29 -5.90
CA LYS A 99 -10.40 -5.98 -5.02
C LYS A 99 -11.16 -7.05 -4.22
N VAL A 100 -10.95 -8.31 -4.56
CA VAL A 100 -11.51 -9.42 -3.79
C VAL A 100 -10.63 -9.66 -2.56
N VAL A 101 -11.07 -9.20 -1.40
CA VAL A 101 -10.44 -9.57 -0.12
C VAL A 101 -10.92 -10.98 0.22
N ASN A 102 -10.15 -11.99 -0.20
CA ASN A 102 -10.41 -13.35 0.24
C ASN A 102 -10.14 -13.44 1.75
N GLN A 103 -11.17 -13.78 2.52
CA GLN A 103 -11.09 -13.96 3.97
C GLN A 103 -10.17 -15.13 4.39
N SER A 104 -9.57 -15.84 3.43
CA SER A 104 -8.53 -16.86 3.65
C SER A 104 -7.17 -16.28 4.09
N ASP A 105 -6.87 -15.02 3.78
CA ASP A 105 -5.67 -14.33 4.29
C ASP A 105 -5.89 -13.75 5.71
N LEU A 106 -7.14 -13.80 6.18
CA LEU A 106 -7.54 -13.55 7.56
C LEU A 106 -7.88 -14.86 8.25
N THR A 107 -7.12 -15.93 7.99
CA THR A 107 -7.16 -17.06 8.91
C THR A 107 -6.51 -16.59 10.22
N PRO A 108 -7.24 -16.48 11.35
CA PRO A 108 -6.57 -16.81 12.59
C PRO A 108 -6.04 -18.22 12.35
N VAL A 109 -4.76 -18.45 12.57
CA VAL A 109 -4.25 -19.80 12.72
C VAL A 109 -5.15 -20.44 13.79
N ASP A 110 -6.10 -21.25 13.35
CA ASP A 110 -7.01 -21.97 14.22
C ASP A 110 -6.12 -23.00 14.92
N GLU A 111 -5.70 -22.66 16.14
CA GLU A 111 -4.76 -23.42 16.97
C GLU A 111 -5.31 -24.80 17.37
N ASN A 112 -6.48 -25.19 16.85
CA ASN A 112 -7.16 -26.44 17.13
C ASN A 112 -7.15 -27.47 16.00
N SER A 113 -6.49 -27.22 14.87
CA SER A 113 -6.25 -28.27 13.85
C SER A 113 -4.91 -28.97 14.06
N ILE A 114 -4.67 -29.45 15.29
CA ILE A 114 -3.84 -30.64 15.48
C ILE A 114 -4.86 -31.77 15.68
N ALA A 115 -5.35 -32.30 14.57
CA ALA A 115 -5.96 -33.62 14.56
C ALA A 115 -4.97 -34.56 15.24
N SER A 116 -5.35 -35.02 16.43
CA SER A 116 -4.64 -36.04 17.20
C SER A 116 -4.84 -37.36 16.47
N ASP A 117 -4.13 -37.53 15.36
CA ASP A 117 -4.09 -38.79 14.63
C ASP A 117 -2.68 -39.38 14.79
N ASP A 118 -2.64 -40.46 15.56
CA ASP A 118 -1.55 -41.42 15.70
C ASP A 118 -0.16 -40.90 16.09
N ILE A 119 0.09 -40.84 17.40
CA ILE A 119 1.45 -41.00 17.94
C ILE A 119 1.50 -42.36 18.63
N ASP A 120 1.87 -43.34 17.83
CA ASP A 120 2.29 -44.66 18.28
C ASP A 120 3.53 -44.53 19.17
N ASP A 121 3.49 -45.28 20.26
CA ASP A 121 4.42 -45.20 21.38
C ASP A 121 5.84 -45.63 20.94
N LYS A 122 6.85 -44.91 21.46
CA LYS A 122 8.31 -45.18 21.42
C LYS A 122 9.12 -44.57 20.26
N SER A 123 9.62 -43.36 20.48
CA SER A 123 11.05 -43.16 20.77
C SER A 123 11.36 -41.69 21.02
N ASN A 124 12.02 -41.44 22.14
CA ASN A 124 12.53 -40.14 22.56
C ASN A 124 13.30 -39.42 21.44
N GLN A 125 12.75 -38.32 20.94
CA GLN A 125 13.56 -37.20 20.49
C GLN A 125 12.81 -35.87 20.68
N ASN A 126 12.87 -35.42 21.94
CA ASN A 126 12.56 -34.06 22.35
C ASN A 126 13.48 -33.06 21.64
N VAL A 127 13.06 -32.57 20.48
CA VAL A 127 13.63 -31.37 19.87
C VAL A 127 12.48 -30.60 19.25
N ASN A 128 11.82 -29.75 20.04
CA ASN A 128 11.07 -28.61 19.55
C ASN A 128 10.87 -27.60 20.68
N GLY A 129 11.99 -26.96 21.05
CA GLY A 129 11.97 -25.59 21.57
C GLY A 129 11.58 -24.64 20.45
N LEU A 130 10.35 -24.78 19.96
CA LEU A 130 9.70 -23.74 19.17
C LEU A 130 9.55 -22.57 20.12
N LEU A 131 10.26 -21.49 19.81
CA LEU A 131 10.21 -20.19 20.46
C LEU A 131 8.76 -19.68 20.51
N HIS A 132 7.97 -20.19 21.43
CA HIS A 132 6.70 -19.60 21.80
C HIS A 132 6.96 -18.66 22.97
N SER A 133 7.49 -17.48 22.65
CA SER A 133 7.32 -16.31 23.48
C SER A 133 6.30 -15.42 22.79
N SER A 134 5.02 -15.82 22.87
CA SER A 134 3.91 -14.89 22.62
C SER A 134 3.84 -13.92 23.81
N SER A 135 4.73 -12.92 23.80
CA SER A 135 4.55 -11.74 24.64
C SER A 135 3.57 -10.80 23.95
N ASP A 136 2.31 -11.18 23.91
CA ASP A 136 1.25 -10.25 23.53
C ASP A 136 1.11 -9.20 24.65
N PRO A 137 1.35 -7.90 24.37
CA PRO A 137 1.22 -6.84 25.37
C PRO A 137 -0.19 -6.72 25.96
N PHE A 138 -1.21 -7.22 25.26
CA PHE A 138 -2.60 -7.17 25.74
C PHE A 138 -2.94 -8.29 26.72
N THR A 139 -2.27 -9.44 26.66
CA THR A 139 -2.43 -10.52 27.65
C THR A 139 -1.60 -10.29 28.92
N ASN A 140 -0.42 -9.67 28.78
CA ASN A 140 0.40 -9.25 29.92
C ASN A 140 -0.30 -8.20 30.81
N ALA A 141 -1.11 -7.30 30.23
CA ALA A 141 -1.84 -6.29 30.99
C ALA A 141 -2.94 -6.91 31.88
N ALA A 142 -3.59 -7.99 31.43
CA ALA A 142 -4.65 -8.66 32.18
C ALA A 142 -4.12 -9.64 33.24
N SER A 143 -2.84 -10.02 33.16
CA SER A 143 -2.21 -11.03 34.03
C SER A 143 -1.30 -10.44 35.12
N TYR A 144 -1.24 -9.11 35.26
CA TYR A 144 -0.77 -8.49 36.51
C TYR A 144 -1.80 -8.70 37.63
N ASN A 145 -1.87 -9.92 38.14
CA ASN A 145 -2.48 -10.20 39.42
C ASN A 145 -1.54 -9.62 40.49
N LEU A 146 -1.83 -8.39 40.93
CA LEU A 146 -1.13 -7.75 42.04
C LEU A 146 -1.52 -8.49 43.33
N GLY A 147 -0.99 -9.69 43.52
CA GLY A 147 -1.16 -10.47 44.73
C GLY A 147 -0.66 -9.68 45.94
N ALA A 148 -1.25 -9.96 47.12
CA ALA A 148 -1.02 -9.24 48.36
C ALA A 148 0.46 -9.10 48.80
N ALA A 149 1.38 -9.85 48.18
CA ALA A 149 2.82 -9.75 48.40
C ALA A 149 3.45 -8.43 47.88
N ASN A 150 2.83 -7.73 46.93
CA ASN A 150 3.40 -6.49 46.36
C ASN A 150 2.94 -5.20 47.06
N PHE A 151 2.03 -5.29 48.04
CA PHE A 151 1.58 -4.15 48.83
C PHE A 151 2.05 -4.27 50.28
N ARG A 152 3.09 -3.50 50.64
CA ARG A 152 3.46 -3.28 52.04
C ARG A 152 2.58 -2.18 52.63
N ILE A 153 1.66 -2.54 53.52
CA ILE A 153 0.90 -1.55 54.31
C ILE A 153 1.91 -0.79 55.18
N ARG A 154 2.05 0.53 54.96
CA ARG A 154 2.90 1.36 55.81
C ARG A 154 2.21 1.56 57.17
N GLY A 155 2.96 1.29 58.24
CA GLY A 155 2.55 1.65 59.59
C GLY A 155 1.82 0.55 60.35
N TYR A 156 2.40 -0.65 60.43
CA TYR A 156 2.61 -1.38 61.68
C TYR A 156 3.55 -2.56 61.38
N ASP A 157 4.41 -2.87 62.34
CA ASP A 157 5.50 -3.85 62.33
C ASP A 157 5.29 -5.10 61.44
N ALA A 158 6.01 -5.18 60.31
CA ALA A 158 5.98 -6.30 59.35
C ALA A 158 7.11 -7.32 59.61
N SER A 159 7.51 -7.53 60.86
CA SER A 159 8.62 -8.40 61.23
C SER A 159 8.23 -9.84 61.59
N ASN A 160 6.95 -10.24 61.52
CA ASN A 160 6.56 -11.59 61.95
C ASN A 160 5.49 -12.30 61.11
N ILE A 161 5.66 -12.32 59.79
CA ILE A 161 5.01 -13.36 58.97
C ILE A 161 6.06 -14.47 58.79
N ALA A 162 6.14 -15.33 59.81
CA ALA A 162 6.82 -16.62 59.70
C ALA A 162 5.98 -17.54 58.80
N ILE A 163 6.71 -18.34 58.00
CA ILE A 163 6.24 -19.28 56.97
C ILE A 163 5.21 -20.27 57.51
#